data_AF-A0A6B2G8X6-F1
#
_entry.id   AF-A0A6B2G8X6-F1
#
_cell.length_a   1.000
_cell.length_b   1.000
_cell.length_c   1.000
_cell.angle_alpha   90.00
_cell.angle_beta   90.00
_cell.angle_gamma   90.00
#
_symmetry.space_group_name_H-M   'P 1'
#
loop_
_entity.id
_entity.type
_entity.pdbx_description
1 polymer ?
#
loop_
_entity_poly.entity_id
_entity_poly.type
_entity_poly.pdbx_seq_one_letter_code
_entity_poly.pdbx_strand_id
1 'polypeptide(L)'
;WALSNIMGDGPYARMFLLSSNILSVLPSVLAGHFHNVSVMKQFSWMLINLCRKKEADVPIEFVGQIVPLLTALLEIKDESVICDVLWAVTHLADSSQAHINYLVNGGIVGRILPLLNASPKLAVSIFFIDLSYVHFVLLVM
;
A
#
# COMPACT_ATOMS: atom_id res chain seq x y z
N TRP A 1 5.40 -12.29 -8.69
CA TRP A 1 4.65 -12.28 -9.96
C TRP A 1 3.36 -13.12 -9.90
N ALA A 2 3.41 -14.46 -9.87
CA ALA A 2 2.20 -15.30 -9.94
C ALA A 2 1.12 -14.96 -8.88
N LEU A 3 1.52 -14.79 -7.61
CA LEU A 3 0.61 -14.41 -6.53
C LEU A 3 -0.08 -13.05 -6.75
N SER A 4 0.61 -12.09 -7.38
CA SER A 4 0.03 -10.79 -7.70
C SER A 4 -1.11 -10.91 -8.71
N ASN A 5 -0.96 -11.76 -9.73
CA ASN A 5 -2.02 -12.00 -10.70
C ASN A 5 -3.23 -12.68 -10.06
N ILE A 6 -3.00 -13.64 -9.16
CA ILE A 6 -4.08 -14.31 -8.41
C ILE A 6 -4.81 -13.30 -7.51
N MET A 7 -4.09 -12.45 -6.77
CA MET A 7 -4.69 -11.39 -5.94
C MET A 7 -5.50 -10.39 -6.77
N GLY A 8 -5.04 -10.07 -7.98
CA GLY A 8 -5.69 -9.11 -8.88
C GLY A 8 -6.88 -9.66 -9.66
N ASP A 9 -7.07 -10.98 -9.66
CA ASP A 9 -8.14 -11.65 -10.42
C ASP A 9 -9.53 -11.24 -9.89
N GLY A 10 -9.70 -11.21 -8.57
CA GLY A 10 -10.94 -10.78 -7.94
C GLY A 10 -10.97 -10.99 -6.42
N PRO A 11 -12.08 -10.60 -5.77
CA PRO A 11 -12.18 -10.61 -4.31
C PRO A 11 -12.07 -12.02 -3.71
N TYR A 12 -12.59 -13.06 -4.39
CA TYR A 12 -12.51 -14.45 -3.93
C TYR A 12 -11.07 -14.98 -3.93
N ALA A 13 -10.33 -14.78 -5.03
CA ALA A 13 -8.95 -15.23 -5.15
C ALA A 13 -8.03 -14.49 -4.16
N ARG A 14 -8.26 -13.19 -3.98
CA ARG A 14 -7.59 -12.40 -2.95
C ARG A 14 -7.88 -12.92 -1.55
N MET A 15 -9.14 -13.16 -1.21
CA MET A 15 -9.54 -13.68 0.10
C MET A 15 -8.90 -15.05 0.36
N PHE A 16 -8.93 -15.94 -0.62
CA PHE A 16 -8.30 -17.27 -0.50
C PHE A 16 -6.82 -17.17 -0.09
N LEU A 17 -6.05 -16.27 -0.70
CA LEU A 17 -4.66 -16.05 -0.34
C LEU A 17 -4.50 -15.43 1.06
N LEU A 18 -5.34 -14.46 1.42
CA LEU A 18 -5.34 -13.88 2.77
C LEU A 18 -5.64 -14.94 3.85
N SER A 19 -6.66 -15.78 3.62
CA SER A 19 -7.02 -16.90 4.50
C SER A 19 -5.94 -17.99 4.56
N SER A 20 -5.04 -18.05 3.58
CA SER A 20 -3.87 -18.94 3.58
C SER A 20 -2.72 -18.44 4.46
N ASN A 21 -2.92 -17.37 5.24
CA ASN A 21 -1.94 -16.75 6.12
C ASN A 21 -0.68 -16.23 5.39
N ILE A 22 -0.83 -15.85 4.12
CA ILE A 22 0.28 -15.36 3.29
C ILE A 22 1.01 -14.16 3.91
N LEU A 23 0.29 -13.28 4.60
CA LEU A 23 0.83 -12.05 5.20
C LEU A 23 1.88 -12.35 6.28
N SER A 24 1.83 -13.52 6.94
CA SER A 24 2.83 -13.91 7.93
C SER A 24 4.22 -14.15 7.32
N VAL A 25 4.29 -14.51 6.03
CA VAL A 25 5.55 -14.82 5.33
C VAL A 25 6.16 -13.59 4.66
N LEU A 26 5.32 -12.65 4.23
CA LEU A 26 5.75 -11.48 3.46
C LEU A 26 6.85 -10.63 4.11
N PRO A 27 6.88 -10.41 5.45
CA PRO A 27 7.98 -9.69 6.09
C PRO A 27 9.35 -10.33 5.85
N SER A 28 9.43 -11.67 5.88
CA SER A 28 10.68 -12.40 5.65
C SER A 28 11.18 -12.26 4.21
N VAL A 29 10.24 -12.26 3.25
CA VAL A 29 10.53 -12.06 1.83
C VAL A 29 11.03 -10.63 1.58
N LEU A 30 10.38 -9.64 2.19
CA LEU A 30 10.79 -8.24 2.10
C LEU A 30 12.21 -8.06 2.65
N ALA A 31 12.48 -8.57 3.85
CA ALA A 31 13.80 -8.45 4.48
C ALA A 31 14.90 -9.17 3.67
N GLY A 32 14.63 -10.39 3.20
CA GLY A 32 15.60 -11.18 2.44
C GLY A 32 15.94 -10.62 1.06
N HIS A 33 15.08 -9.79 0.48
CA HIS A 33 15.27 -9.22 -0.86
C HIS A 33 15.28 -7.69 -0.91
N PHE A 34 15.37 -7.01 0.23
CA PHE A 34 15.21 -5.56 0.35
C PHE A 34 16.09 -4.76 -0.63
N HIS A 35 17.32 -5.22 -0.88
CA HIS A 35 18.25 -4.54 -1.79
C HIS A 35 18.09 -4.91 -3.27
N ASN A 36 17.20 -5.87 -3.61
CA ASN A 36 16.92 -6.26 -4.98
C ASN A 36 15.73 -5.47 -5.54
N VAL A 37 16.01 -4.37 -6.22
CA VAL A 37 15.00 -3.47 -6.80
C VAL A 37 14.04 -4.20 -7.73
N SER A 38 14.51 -5.17 -8.52
CA SER A 38 13.65 -5.93 -9.43
C SER A 38 12.60 -6.75 -8.65
N VAL A 39 13.00 -7.37 -7.53
CA VAL A 39 12.09 -8.08 -6.64
C VAL A 39 11.15 -7.09 -5.93
N MET A 40 11.64 -5.94 -5.48
CA MET A 40 10.81 -4.92 -4.84
C MET A 40 9.72 -4.37 -5.75
N LYS A 41 9.99 -4.19 -7.05
CA LYS A 41 8.94 -3.84 -8.05
C LYS A 41 7.85 -4.90 -8.17
N GLN A 42 8.24 -6.17 -8.12
CA GLN A 42 7.27 -7.28 -8.15
C GLN A 42 6.46 -7.36 -6.86
N PHE A 43 7.10 -7.03 -5.73
CA PHE A 43 6.50 -7.04 -4.41
C PHE A 43 5.52 -5.87 -4.23
N SER A 44 5.89 -4.65 -4.63
CA SER A 44 5.01 -3.47 -4.61
C SER A 44 3.80 -3.66 -5.51
N TRP A 45 4.00 -4.20 -6.73
CA TRP A 45 2.92 -4.54 -7.64
C TRP A 45 1.94 -5.56 -7.05
N MET A 46 2.44 -6.56 -6.30
CA MET A 46 1.60 -7.49 -5.56
C MET A 46 0.76 -6.79 -4.49
N LEU A 47 1.35 -5.86 -3.73
CA LEU A 47 0.63 -5.13 -2.69
C LEU A 47 -0.43 -4.17 -3.26
N ILE A 48 -0.21 -3.54 -4.42
CA ILE A 48 -1.30 -2.80 -5.09
C ILE A 48 -2.47 -3.73 -5.39
N ASN A 49 -2.21 -4.88 -6.00
CA ASN A 49 -3.29 -5.81 -6.38
C ASN A 49 -4.00 -6.38 -5.16
N LEU A 50 -3.27 -6.58 -4.05
CA LEU A 50 -3.85 -6.91 -2.76
C LEU A 50 -4.80 -5.80 -2.27
N CYS A 51 -4.36 -4.53 -2.30
CA CYS A 51 -5.16 -3.40 -1.81
C CYS A 51 -6.28 -2.97 -2.74
N ARG A 52 -6.27 -3.40 -4.01
CA ARG A 52 -7.21 -2.92 -5.04
C ARG A 52 -8.67 -3.27 -4.73
N LYS A 53 -9.52 -2.24 -4.69
CA LYS A 53 -10.98 -2.33 -4.54
C LYS A 53 -11.69 -2.79 -5.83
N LYS A 54 -11.36 -3.99 -6.31
CA LYS A 54 -12.10 -4.65 -7.38
C LYS A 54 -13.27 -5.39 -6.72
N GLU A 55 -14.44 -4.75 -6.71
CA GLU A 55 -15.73 -5.27 -6.20
C GLU A 55 -15.85 -5.44 -4.68
N ALA A 56 -14.73 -5.57 -3.96
CA ALA A 56 -14.69 -5.56 -2.49
C ALA A 56 -13.41 -4.89 -1.98
N ASP A 57 -13.49 -4.35 -0.76
CA ASP A 57 -12.32 -3.87 -0.01
C ASP A 57 -11.47 -5.02 0.55
N VAL A 58 -10.30 -4.69 1.07
CA VAL A 58 -9.53 -5.62 1.91
C VAL A 58 -10.22 -5.71 3.27
N PRO A 59 -10.40 -6.90 3.87
CA PRO A 59 -10.96 -6.99 5.22
C PRO A 59 -10.06 -6.29 6.23
N ILE A 60 -10.69 -5.56 7.15
CA ILE A 60 -10.02 -4.61 8.03
C ILE A 60 -8.96 -5.28 8.93
N GLU A 61 -9.19 -6.53 9.32
CA GLU A 61 -8.31 -7.36 10.14
C GLU A 61 -6.93 -7.63 9.50
N PHE A 62 -6.82 -7.51 8.17
CA PHE A 62 -5.56 -7.70 7.45
C PHE A 62 -4.78 -6.40 7.25
N VAL A 63 -5.45 -5.25 7.34
CA VAL A 63 -4.83 -3.94 7.03
C VAL A 63 -3.66 -3.63 7.97
N GLY A 64 -3.78 -3.98 9.25
CA GLY A 64 -2.70 -3.81 10.23
C GLY A 64 -1.41 -4.57 9.90
N GLN A 65 -1.49 -5.66 9.14
CA GLN A 65 -0.32 -6.41 8.66
C GLN A 65 0.22 -5.87 7.33
N ILE A 66 -0.62 -5.24 6.52
CA ILE A 66 -0.26 -4.70 5.21
C ILE A 66 0.47 -3.35 5.34
N VAL A 67 0.00 -2.45 6.22
CA VAL A 67 0.57 -1.09 6.38
C VAL A 67 2.07 -1.08 6.70
N PRO A 68 2.60 -1.95 7.58
CA PRO A 68 4.04 -2.04 7.82
C PRO A 68 4.84 -2.44 6.57
N LEU A 69 4.31 -3.33 5.72
CA LEU A 69 4.96 -3.72 4.46
C LEU A 69 5.03 -2.54 3.49
N LEU A 70 3.92 -1.80 3.33
CA LEU A 70 3.88 -0.60 2.50
C LEU A 70 4.84 0.47 3.01
N THR A 71 4.92 0.64 4.34
CA THR A 71 5.81 1.62 4.96
C THR A 71 7.28 1.29 4.73
N ALA A 72 7.66 0.00 4.84
CA ALA A 72 9.03 -0.45 4.56
C ALA A 72 9.42 -0.22 3.09
N LEU A 73 8.48 -0.36 2.15
CA LEU A 73 8.74 -0.12 0.72
C LEU A 73 9.02 1.36 0.41
N LEU A 74 8.58 2.31 1.24
CA LEU A 74 8.90 3.74 1.06
C LEU A 74 10.40 4.05 1.26
N GLU A 75 11.15 3.13 1.89
CA GLU A 75 12.61 3.26 2.03
C GLU A 75 13.37 2.88 0.74
N ILE A 76 12.68 2.25 -0.22
CA ILE A 76 13.26 1.91 -1.52
C ILE A 76 13.32 3.18 -2.39
N LYS A 77 14.53 3.56 -2.81
CA LYS A 77 14.78 4.79 -3.60
C LYS A 77 14.24 4.78 -5.03
N ASP A 78 13.59 3.70 -5.46
CA ASP A 78 13.05 3.57 -6.80
C ASP A 78 11.64 4.19 -6.87
N GLU A 79 11.47 5.20 -7.73
CA GLU A 79 10.20 5.92 -7.85
C GLU A 79 9.02 5.02 -8.24
N SER A 80 9.24 3.97 -9.04
CA SER A 80 8.12 3.08 -9.44
C SER A 80 7.60 2.27 -8.26
N VAL A 81 8.49 1.85 -7.35
CA VAL A 81 8.10 1.20 -6.09
C VAL A 81 7.32 2.18 -5.20
N ILE A 82 7.77 3.43 -5.10
CA ILE A 82 7.07 4.46 -4.31
C ILE A 82 5.70 4.74 -4.91
N CYS A 83 5.59 4.95 -6.22
CA CYS A 83 4.30 5.13 -6.91
C CYS A 83 3.34 3.97 -6.63
N ASP A 84 3.84 2.74 -6.65
CA ASP A 84 3.04 1.57 -6.34
C ASP A 84 2.48 1.60 -4.91
N VAL A 85 3.32 1.98 -3.94
CA VAL A 85 2.88 2.16 -2.55
C VAL A 85 1.80 3.24 -2.46
N LEU A 86 1.97 4.37 -3.16
CA LEU A 86 0.98 5.44 -3.16
C LEU A 86 -0.37 4.98 -3.72
N TRP A 87 -0.37 4.19 -4.80
CA TRP A 87 -1.60 3.58 -5.33
C TRP A 87 -2.27 2.63 -4.33
N ALA A 88 -1.48 1.79 -3.65
CA ALA A 88 -2.01 0.90 -2.61
C ALA A 88 -2.64 1.70 -1.44
N VAL A 89 -2.02 2.81 -1.04
CA VAL A 89 -2.54 3.71 -0.01
C VAL A 89 -3.84 4.38 -0.46
N THR A 90 -3.92 4.86 -1.70
CA THR A 90 -5.15 5.42 -2.28
C THR A 90 -6.29 4.40 -2.23
N HIS A 91 -6.04 3.14 -2.59
CA HIS A 91 -7.06 2.10 -2.54
C HIS A 91 -7.58 1.84 -1.13
N LEU A 92 -6.69 1.79 -0.13
CA LEU A 92 -7.09 1.62 1.27
C LEU A 92 -7.82 2.86 1.83
N ALA A 93 -7.42 4.06 1.43
CA ALA A 93 -8.04 5.30 1.85
C ALA A 93 -9.48 5.47 1.29
N ASP A 94 -9.76 4.93 0.11
CA ASP A 94 -11.10 4.90 -0.50
C ASP A 94 -12.05 3.84 0.12
N SER A 95 -11.58 3.03 1.07
CA SER A 95 -12.40 1.96 1.67
C SER A 95 -13.33 2.47 2.78
N SER A 96 -12.84 2.62 4.02
CA SER A 96 -13.65 3.06 5.17
C SER A 96 -12.83 3.85 6.18
N GLN A 97 -13.49 4.56 7.11
CA GLN A 97 -12.80 5.30 8.16
C GLN A 97 -11.84 4.43 8.99
N ALA A 98 -12.18 3.15 9.19
CA ALA A 98 -11.29 2.22 9.88
C ALA A 98 -9.98 2.00 9.10
N HIS A 99 -10.04 1.90 7.77
CA HIS A 99 -8.84 1.78 6.92
C HIS A 99 -7.97 3.02 7.00
N ILE A 100 -8.60 4.21 6.93
CA ILE A 100 -7.90 5.50 7.09
C ILE A 100 -7.20 5.54 8.45
N ASN A 101 -7.87 5.12 9.52
CA ASN A 101 -7.28 5.09 10.86
C ASN A 101 -6.04 4.17 10.93
N TYR A 102 -6.04 3.03 10.24
CA TYR A 102 -4.84 2.18 10.15
C TYR A 102 -3.69 2.86 9.41
N LEU A 103 -3.97 3.60 8.34
CA LEU A 103 -2.94 4.35 7.61
C LEU A 103 -2.34 5.45 8.50
N VAL A 104 -3.19 6.23 9.16
CA VAL A 104 -2.75 7.33 10.04
C VAL A 104 -1.97 6.78 11.23
N ASN A 105 -2.55 5.84 11.98
CA ASN A 105 -1.93 5.28 13.19
C ASN A 105 -0.69 4.42 12.88
N GLY A 106 -0.62 3.84 11.68
CA GLY A 106 0.54 3.12 11.19
C GLY A 106 1.71 4.02 10.77
N GLY A 107 1.53 5.35 10.78
CA GLY A 107 2.60 6.32 10.52
C GLY A 107 3.00 6.47 9.05
N ILE A 108 2.34 5.77 8.12
CA ILE A 108 2.70 5.81 6.69
C ILE A 108 2.51 7.21 6.09
N VAL A 109 1.51 7.96 6.56
CA VAL A 109 1.24 9.34 6.12
C VAL A 109 2.46 10.24 6.34
N GLY A 110 3.05 10.19 7.55
CA GLY A 110 4.24 10.98 7.87
C GLY A 110 5.48 10.61 7.04
N ARG A 111 5.53 9.39 6.49
CA ARG A 111 6.60 8.94 5.58
C ARG A 111 6.39 9.39 4.14
N ILE A 112 5.14 9.54 3.71
CA ILE A 112 4.79 9.96 2.35
C ILE A 112 5.07 11.45 2.14
N LEU A 113 4.75 12.30 3.12
CA LEU A 113 4.81 13.77 2.96
C LEU A 113 6.17 14.30 2.47
N PRO A 114 7.33 13.88 3.03
CA PRO A 114 8.62 14.34 2.54
C PRO A 114 8.91 13.90 1.09
N LEU A 115 8.40 12.72 0.68
CA LEU A 115 8.62 12.17 -0.66
C LEU A 115 7.87 12.96 -1.73
N LEU A 116 6.67 13.45 -1.42
CA LEU A 116 5.87 14.29 -2.32
C LEU A 116 6.51 15.66 -2.55
N ASN A 117 7.07 16.24 -1.48
CA ASN A 117 7.79 17.51 -1.58
C ASN A 117 9.11 17.39 -2.37
N ALA A 118 9.69 16.18 -2.42
CA ALA A 118 10.94 15.92 -3.12
C ALA A 118 10.78 15.65 -4.63
N SER A 119 9.61 15.16 -5.09
CA SER A 119 9.39 14.82 -6.50
C SER A 119 8.01 15.25 -7.01
N PRO A 120 7.94 16.24 -7.92
CA PRO A 120 6.68 16.69 -8.54
C PRO A 120 5.91 15.57 -9.23
N LYS A 121 6.61 14.55 -9.75
CA LYS A 121 6.02 13.38 -10.41
C LYS A 121 5.24 12.48 -9.44
N LEU A 122 5.73 12.35 -8.19
CA LEU A 122 5.03 11.63 -7.14
C LEU A 122 3.81 12.42 -6.64
N ALA A 123 3.91 13.75 -6.57
CA ALA A 123 2.80 14.63 -6.20
C ALA A 123 1.60 14.51 -7.16
N VAL A 124 1.84 14.39 -8.47
CA VAL A 124 0.79 14.18 -9.48
C VAL A 124 0.03 12.86 -9.26
N SER A 125 0.69 11.83 -8.74
CA SER A 125 0.10 10.50 -8.55
C SER A 125 -0.96 10.46 -7.43
N ILE A 126 -1.02 11.50 -6.58
CA ILE A 126 -1.94 11.60 -5.44
C ILE A 126 -3.16 12.49 -5.69
N PHE A 127 -3.26 13.16 -6.85
CA PHE A 127 -4.41 14.03 -7.19
C PHE A 127 -5.78 13.33 -7.20
N PHE A 128 -5.83 12.00 -7.04
CA PHE A 128 -7.05 11.20 -6.92
C PHE A 128 -7.42 10.78 -5.49
N ILE A 129 -6.59 11.06 -4.48
CA ILE A 129 -7.05 10.99 -3.09
C ILE A 129 -7.88 12.25 -2.86
N ASP A 130 -9.19 12.11 -2.67
CA ASP A 130 -10.06 13.25 -2.37
C ASP A 130 -9.43 14.07 -1.24
N LEU A 131 -8.91 15.24 -1.64
CA LEU A 131 -8.12 16.12 -0.79
C LEU A 131 -8.91 16.51 0.45
N SER A 132 -10.23 16.43 0.47
CA SER A 132 -11.03 16.74 1.65
C SER A 132 -10.66 15.92 2.91
N TYR A 133 -10.12 14.69 2.79
CA TYR A 133 -9.68 13.90 3.95
C TYR A 133 -8.19 14.04 4.28
N VAL A 134 -7.31 14.17 3.28
CA VAL A 134 -5.87 14.38 3.52
C VAL A 134 -5.60 15.81 3.97
N HIS A 135 -6.33 16.81 3.48
CA HIS A 135 -6.27 18.17 4.01
C HIS A 135 -6.75 18.24 5.45
N PHE A 136 -7.73 17.42 5.87
CA PHE A 136 -8.18 17.38 7.26
C PHE A 136 -7.13 16.75 8.19
N VAL A 137 -6.41 15.71 7.73
CA VAL A 137 -5.27 15.14 8.47
C VAL A 137 -4.05 16.08 8.46
N LEU A 138 -3.88 16.91 7.43
CA LEU A 138 -2.81 17.92 7.33
C LEU A 138 -3.11 19.26 8.02
N LEU A 139 -4.37 19.60 8.30
CA LEU A 139 -4.78 20.83 9.00
C LEU A 139 -4.92 20.67 10.52
N VAL A 140 -4.92 19.42 11.02
CA VAL A 140 -5.09 19.11 12.45
C VAL A 140 -3.75 18.70 13.11
N MET A 141 -2.62 18.87 12.41
CA MET A 141 -1.26 18.78 12.96
C MET A 141 -0.48 20.07 12.76
#